data_AF-A0A1I8AW40-F1
#
_entry.id   AF-A0A1I8AW40-F1
#
_cell.length_a   1.000
_cell.length_b   1.000
_cell.length_c   1.000
_cell.angle_alpha   90.00
_cell.angle_beta   90.00
_cell.angle_gamma   90.00
#
_symmetry.space_group_name_H-M   'P 1'
#
loop_
_entity.id
_entity.type
_entity.pdbx_description
1 polymer ?
#
loop_
_entity_poly.entity_id
_entity_poly.type
_entity_poly.pdbx_seq_one_letter_code
_entity_poly.pdbx_strand_id
1 'polypeptide(L)'
;GGLMARLSGKDKQAETVLTQVKDTLRDSLLFYTDISKIDASIKEKHATLIPLALVQNNEEQPVDGAQVREWAKDAFKDFGGSKTLFGKLQDEEGQEELLSKLRAKAVQQLPRQTQGTDPLLSALAALTPDEQREKFRQLLQRAMPWTPLNLTGGFGIGKDRYTCLVGVQDANEFKRTYGAMLGQCLPQGTGMTAGQIQFVESGTPGKLICFTELSGFPLPALTPLPTYLASYRKESTTIPLHSHKRISQFVQPIQFTQEQYRQFAEDFKLYLHAVVMGVLRRNPSERYELMIDQDYFSVGDEFAIRQNGLNQLQRKDIEDQLRQRYEQLRSPQQLAAMVALFEDLRRGAYKPQMRQDEIGVSSLYQTFPYKIAELLKNEYDNRLKRQAPDNAERLVEQARALLQQFTEPVSGSRA
;
A
#
# COMPACT_ATOMS: atom_id res chain seq x y z
N GLY A 1 -3.78 -8.89 -7.50
CA GLY A 1 -4.04 -9.57 -8.79
C GLY A 1 -2.86 -10.46 -9.15
N GLY A 2 -3.11 -11.65 -9.69
CA GLY A 2 -2.06 -12.56 -10.17
C GLY A 2 -1.69 -12.24 -11.61
N LEU A 3 -0.45 -11.82 -11.87
CA LEU A 3 0.05 -11.58 -13.22
C LEU A 3 0.85 -12.81 -13.68
N MET A 4 0.43 -13.45 -14.75
CA MET A 4 1.24 -14.43 -15.48
C MET A 4 1.93 -13.72 -16.62
N ALA A 5 3.26 -13.73 -16.57
CA ALA A 5 4.16 -13.36 -17.66
C ALA A 5 4.12 -11.91 -18.19
N ARG A 6 5.33 -11.42 -18.50
CA ARG A 6 5.62 -10.35 -19.45
C ARG A 6 6.55 -11.00 -20.47
N LEU A 7 5.98 -11.49 -21.58
CA LEU A 7 6.71 -12.25 -22.60
C LEU A 7 6.54 -11.56 -23.95
N SER A 8 7.31 -10.51 -24.21
CA SER A 8 7.41 -10.01 -25.58
C SER A 8 8.74 -10.44 -26.18
N GLY A 9 8.73 -11.05 -27.37
CA GLY A 9 9.95 -11.23 -28.17
C GLY A 9 10.65 -9.90 -28.45
N LYS A 10 9.89 -8.79 -28.50
CA LYS A 10 10.43 -7.43 -28.53
C LYS A 10 11.08 -7.01 -27.23
N ASP A 11 10.61 -7.46 -26.06
CA ASP A 11 11.26 -7.16 -24.79
C ASP A 11 12.60 -7.88 -24.68
N LYS A 12 12.71 -9.11 -25.22
CA LYS A 12 13.99 -9.86 -25.28
C LYS A 12 14.94 -9.29 -26.33
N GLN A 13 14.46 -8.92 -27.52
CA GLN A 13 15.28 -8.20 -28.51
C GLN A 13 15.68 -6.82 -28.02
N ALA A 14 14.80 -6.11 -27.29
CA ALA A 14 15.16 -4.88 -26.60
C ALA A 14 16.16 -5.14 -25.48
N GLU A 15 16.12 -6.28 -24.79
CA GLU A 15 17.13 -6.74 -23.82
C GLU A 15 18.46 -7.05 -24.50
N THR A 16 18.47 -7.71 -25.66
CA THR A 16 19.68 -7.97 -26.46
C THR A 16 20.27 -6.66 -26.99
N VAL A 17 19.45 -5.75 -27.49
CA VAL A 17 19.85 -4.39 -27.90
C VAL A 17 20.34 -3.59 -26.70
N LEU A 18 19.66 -3.65 -25.55
CA LEU A 18 20.10 -3.02 -24.29
C LEU A 18 21.41 -3.64 -23.81
N THR A 19 21.62 -4.94 -23.97
CA THR A 19 22.85 -5.65 -23.59
C THR A 19 23.99 -5.25 -24.51
N GLN A 20 23.77 -5.18 -25.82
CA GLN A 20 24.76 -4.69 -26.79
C GLN A 20 25.06 -3.20 -26.62
N VAL A 21 24.08 -2.36 -26.28
CA VAL A 21 24.28 -0.95 -25.94
C VAL A 21 25.03 -0.82 -24.61
N LYS A 22 24.69 -1.63 -23.60
CA LYS A 22 25.41 -1.73 -22.32
C LYS A 22 26.85 -2.19 -22.52
N ASP A 23 27.11 -3.18 -23.37
CA ASP A 23 28.44 -3.70 -23.66
C ASP A 23 29.26 -2.69 -24.48
N THR A 24 28.64 -1.98 -25.42
CA THR A 24 29.28 -0.85 -26.13
C THR A 24 29.64 0.29 -25.17
N LEU A 25 28.79 0.56 -24.16
CA LEU A 25 29.07 1.53 -23.09
C LEU A 25 30.14 1.02 -22.11
N ARG A 26 30.15 -0.29 -21.80
CA ARG A 26 31.12 -0.98 -20.93
C ARG A 26 32.52 -0.99 -21.55
N ASP A 27 32.63 -1.23 -22.85
CA ASP A 27 33.90 -1.19 -23.59
C ASP A 27 34.42 0.25 -23.73
N SER A 28 33.53 1.25 -23.68
CA SER A 28 33.90 2.67 -23.76
C SER A 28 34.20 3.31 -22.40
N LEU A 29 33.73 2.75 -21.29
CA LEU A 29 33.81 3.34 -19.95
C LEU A 29 34.08 2.26 -18.88
N LEU A 30 35.32 2.22 -18.38
CA LEU A 30 35.79 1.37 -17.28
C LEU A 30 35.08 1.67 -15.94
N PHE A 31 33.88 1.14 -15.69
CA PHE A 31 33.26 1.15 -14.36
C PHE A 31 32.45 -0.13 -14.09
N TYR A 32 32.87 -0.91 -13.08
CA TYR A 32 32.45 -2.30 -12.85
C TYR A 32 31.41 -2.51 -11.73
N THR A 33 30.89 -1.47 -11.09
CA THR A 33 30.17 -1.63 -9.80
C THR A 33 28.65 -1.43 -9.80
N ASP A 34 28.05 -0.79 -10.81
CA ASP A 34 26.64 -0.38 -10.73
C ASP A 34 25.66 -1.08 -11.71
N ILE A 35 26.17 -1.83 -12.70
CA ILE A 35 25.31 -2.58 -13.63
C ILE A 35 24.63 -3.78 -12.94
N SER A 36 25.30 -4.39 -11.95
CA SER A 36 24.75 -5.49 -11.15
C SER A 36 23.56 -5.07 -10.29
N LYS A 37 23.50 -3.80 -9.85
CA LYS A 37 22.35 -3.23 -9.12
C LYS A 37 21.16 -2.99 -10.04
N ILE A 38 21.41 -2.54 -11.27
CA ILE A 38 20.39 -2.37 -12.31
C ILE A 38 19.79 -3.74 -12.70
N ASP A 39 20.62 -4.76 -12.87
CA ASP A 39 20.14 -6.13 -13.11
C ASP A 39 19.41 -6.73 -11.90
N ALA A 40 19.72 -6.29 -10.66
CA ALA A 40 19.00 -6.67 -9.45
C ALA A 40 17.63 -5.99 -9.34
N SER A 41 17.53 -4.70 -9.69
CA SER A 41 16.27 -3.95 -9.77
C SER A 41 15.33 -4.54 -10.85
N ILE A 42 15.86 -4.91 -12.01
CA ILE A 42 15.11 -5.62 -13.07
C ILE A 42 14.67 -7.03 -12.61
N LYS A 43 15.39 -7.64 -11.66
CA LYS A 43 15.07 -8.95 -11.05
C LYS A 43 14.10 -8.88 -9.87
N GLU A 44 13.69 -7.70 -9.37
CA GLU A 44 12.62 -7.59 -8.39
C GLU A 44 11.27 -7.94 -9.03
N LYS A 45 11.04 -9.24 -9.16
CA LYS A 45 9.79 -9.80 -9.68
C LYS A 45 8.69 -9.47 -8.69
N HIS A 46 7.64 -8.79 -9.17
CA HIS A 46 6.39 -8.57 -8.44
C HIS A 46 5.98 -9.86 -7.71
N ALA A 47 5.58 -9.79 -6.43
CA ALA A 47 5.31 -10.99 -5.61
C ALA A 47 4.26 -11.93 -6.24
N THR A 48 3.38 -11.38 -7.10
CA THR A 48 2.36 -12.14 -7.82
C THR A 48 2.73 -12.52 -9.26
N LEU A 49 3.91 -12.12 -9.78
CA LEU A 49 4.36 -12.44 -11.14
C LEU A 49 4.83 -13.89 -11.28
N ILE A 50 4.28 -14.63 -12.24
CA ILE A 50 4.76 -15.97 -12.61
C ILE A 50 5.49 -15.88 -13.96
N PRO A 51 6.82 -16.03 -14.01
CA PRO A 51 7.55 -16.04 -15.26
C PRO A 51 7.42 -17.41 -15.97
N LEU A 52 7.34 -17.38 -17.30
CA LEU A 52 7.54 -18.54 -18.18
C LEU A 52 8.84 -18.34 -18.97
N ALA A 53 9.50 -19.43 -19.36
CA ALA A 53 10.66 -19.35 -20.23
C ALA A 53 10.21 -19.07 -21.67
N LEU A 54 10.95 -18.22 -22.38
CA LEU A 54 10.72 -17.99 -23.81
C LEU A 54 11.23 -19.20 -24.60
N VAL A 55 10.40 -19.71 -25.50
CA VAL A 55 10.82 -20.69 -26.52
C VAL A 55 11.77 -19.95 -27.46
N GLN A 56 13.04 -20.34 -27.46
CA GLN A 56 13.99 -19.87 -28.46
C GLN A 56 13.61 -20.51 -29.80
N ASN A 57 12.82 -19.82 -30.61
CA ASN A 57 12.89 -20.07 -32.04
C ASN A 57 14.26 -19.56 -32.46
N ASN A 58 15.11 -20.45 -33.02
CA ASN A 58 16.47 -20.17 -33.49
C ASN A 58 16.55 -19.14 -34.64
N GLU A 59 15.53 -18.29 -34.81
CA GLU A 59 15.51 -17.15 -35.71
C GLU A 59 15.69 -15.85 -34.92
N GLU A 60 16.72 -15.78 -34.05
CA GLU A 60 17.32 -14.49 -33.76
C GLU A 60 18.00 -14.04 -35.05
N GLN A 61 17.29 -13.31 -35.91
CA GLN A 61 17.97 -12.53 -36.94
C GLN A 61 18.94 -11.60 -36.17
N PRO A 62 20.26 -11.74 -36.38
CA PRO A 62 21.21 -10.85 -35.73
C PRO A 62 20.84 -9.43 -36.14
N VAL A 63 20.43 -8.62 -35.17
CA VAL A 63 20.20 -7.20 -35.42
C VAL A 63 21.56 -6.62 -35.80
N ASP A 64 21.66 -6.02 -36.98
CA ASP A 64 22.91 -5.47 -37.47
C ASP A 64 23.46 -4.46 -36.45
N GLY A 65 24.69 -4.70 -35.97
CA GLY A 65 25.35 -3.85 -34.98
C GLY A 65 25.56 -2.41 -35.45
N ALA A 66 25.51 -2.13 -36.76
CA ALA A 66 25.46 -0.77 -37.28
C ALA A 66 24.10 -0.10 -36.99
N GLN A 67 23.00 -0.83 -37.15
CA GLN A 67 21.64 -0.37 -36.94
C GLN A 67 21.36 -0.11 -35.44
N VAL A 68 21.86 -0.99 -34.57
CA VAL A 68 21.80 -0.81 -33.10
C VAL A 68 22.55 0.44 -32.65
N ARG A 69 23.71 0.73 -33.26
CA ARG A 69 24.50 1.94 -32.97
C ARG A 69 23.80 3.22 -33.43
N GLU A 70 23.08 3.19 -34.55
CA GLU A 70 22.23 4.32 -34.96
C GLU A 70 21.05 4.53 -34.01
N TRP A 71 20.37 3.46 -33.60
CA TRP A 71 19.26 3.56 -32.64
C TRP A 71 19.71 4.09 -31.29
N ALA A 72 20.87 3.66 -30.80
CA ALA A 72 21.47 4.19 -29.59
C ALA A 72 21.75 5.70 -29.74
N LYS A 73 22.40 6.12 -30.84
CA LYS A 73 22.65 7.55 -31.13
C LYS A 73 21.36 8.36 -31.18
N ASP A 74 20.32 7.83 -31.81
CA ASP A 74 19.02 8.50 -31.95
C ASP A 74 18.24 8.54 -30.62
N ALA A 75 18.43 7.56 -29.75
CA ALA A 75 17.91 7.59 -28.39
C ALA A 75 18.62 8.61 -27.50
N PHE A 76 19.93 8.79 -27.68
CA PHE A 76 20.73 9.76 -26.91
C PHE A 76 20.57 11.22 -27.37
N LYS A 77 20.05 11.48 -28.58
CA LYS A 77 19.75 12.85 -29.05
C LYS A 77 18.76 13.58 -28.13
N ASP A 78 17.80 12.85 -27.57
CA ASP A 78 16.73 13.43 -26.74
C ASP A 78 17.19 13.77 -25.31
N PHE A 79 18.41 13.37 -24.92
CA PHE A 79 18.95 13.55 -23.57
C PHE A 79 19.85 14.78 -23.41
N GLY A 80 19.99 15.62 -24.44
CA GLY A 80 20.69 16.91 -24.30
C GLY A 80 22.20 16.79 -24.12
N GLY A 81 22.84 15.88 -24.88
CA GLY A 81 24.30 15.72 -24.91
C GLY A 81 24.88 14.92 -23.74
N SER A 82 26.15 14.52 -23.87
CA SER A 82 26.83 13.62 -22.93
C SER A 82 26.86 14.13 -21.49
N LYS A 83 27.02 15.44 -21.28
CA LYS A 83 27.10 16.06 -19.94
C LYS A 83 25.82 15.89 -19.12
N THR A 84 24.66 16.00 -19.76
CA THR A 84 23.33 15.82 -19.12
C THR A 84 23.04 14.35 -18.86
N LEU A 85 23.45 13.47 -19.79
CA LEU A 85 23.38 12.03 -19.65
C LEU A 85 24.18 11.52 -18.44
N PHE A 86 25.42 12.01 -18.27
CA PHE A 86 26.27 11.67 -17.13
C PHE A 86 25.71 12.18 -15.81
N GLY A 87 25.05 13.35 -15.80
CA GLY A 87 24.34 13.84 -14.61
C GLY A 87 23.20 12.91 -14.19
N LYS A 88 22.38 12.44 -15.15
CA LYS A 88 21.28 11.48 -14.89
C LYS A 88 21.75 10.07 -14.53
N LEU A 89 23.01 9.72 -14.82
CA LEU A 89 23.57 8.43 -14.42
C LEU A 89 24.09 8.44 -12.96
N GLN A 90 24.15 9.60 -12.30
CA GLN A 90 24.65 9.72 -10.93
C GLN A 90 23.58 9.43 -9.85
N ASP A 91 22.30 9.50 -10.20
CA ASP A 91 21.17 9.24 -9.29
C ASP A 91 20.27 8.10 -9.80
N GLU A 92 19.63 7.37 -8.87
CA GLU A 92 18.79 6.21 -9.20
C GLU A 92 17.56 6.59 -10.05
N GLU A 93 16.98 7.76 -9.78
CA GLU A 93 15.81 8.28 -10.50
C GLU A 93 16.15 8.65 -11.96
N GLY A 94 17.31 9.25 -12.21
CA GLY A 94 17.79 9.55 -13.56
C GLY A 94 18.19 8.30 -14.33
N GLN A 95 18.73 7.27 -13.66
CA GLN A 95 19.04 5.97 -14.26
C GLN A 95 17.76 5.25 -14.72
N GLU A 96 16.71 5.26 -13.90
CA GLU A 96 15.42 4.66 -14.25
C GLU A 96 14.74 5.39 -15.41
N GLU A 97 14.78 6.73 -15.41
CA GLU A 97 14.27 7.56 -16.52
C GLU A 97 14.99 7.25 -17.84
N LEU A 98 16.32 7.11 -17.78
CA LEU A 98 17.16 6.77 -18.94
C LEU A 98 16.79 5.40 -19.50
N LEU A 99 16.70 4.38 -18.64
CA LEU A 99 16.35 3.02 -19.02
C LEU A 99 14.93 2.93 -19.60
N SER A 100 13.97 3.63 -19.01
CA SER A 100 12.58 3.66 -19.47
C SER A 100 12.47 4.24 -20.89
N LYS A 101 13.16 5.35 -21.16
CA LYS A 101 13.19 5.99 -22.49
C LYS A 101 13.95 5.16 -23.53
N LEU A 102 15.09 4.55 -23.17
CA LEU A 102 15.81 3.63 -24.04
C LEU A 102 14.93 2.43 -24.42
N ARG A 103 14.21 1.86 -23.44
CA ARG A 103 13.26 0.77 -23.66
C ARG A 103 12.10 1.19 -24.56
N ALA A 104 11.51 2.36 -24.33
CA ALA A 104 10.42 2.88 -25.15
C ALA A 104 10.85 3.08 -26.62
N LYS A 105 12.05 3.61 -26.86
CA LYS A 105 12.58 3.77 -28.22
C LYS A 105 12.96 2.44 -28.87
N ALA A 106 13.56 1.51 -28.12
CA ALA A 106 13.83 0.15 -28.63
C ALA A 106 12.52 -0.53 -29.07
N VAL A 107 11.45 -0.42 -28.28
CA VAL A 107 10.13 -0.98 -28.60
C VAL A 107 9.49 -0.32 -29.84
N GLN A 108 9.70 0.99 -30.05
CA GLN A 108 9.23 1.71 -31.24
C GLN A 108 9.97 1.33 -32.52
N GLN A 109 11.29 1.13 -32.43
CA GLN A 109 12.18 0.86 -33.58
C GLN A 109 12.15 -0.62 -34.00
N LEU A 110 11.79 -1.53 -33.09
CA LEU A 110 11.63 -2.96 -33.40
C LEU A 110 10.45 -3.16 -34.36
N PRO A 111 10.63 -3.92 -35.48
CA PRO A 111 9.56 -4.23 -36.42
C PRO A 111 8.30 -4.70 -35.68
N ARG A 112 7.12 -4.21 -36.04
CA ARG A 112 5.86 -4.83 -35.56
C ARG A 112 5.92 -6.28 -36.01
N GLN A 113 6.02 -7.24 -35.07
CA GLN A 113 5.92 -8.65 -35.41
C GLN A 113 4.58 -8.85 -36.11
N THR A 114 4.64 -9.02 -37.43
CA THR A 114 3.54 -9.38 -38.29
C THR A 114 3.09 -10.79 -37.93
N GLN A 115 1.81 -10.94 -37.57
CA GLN A 115 1.05 -12.21 -37.55
C GLN A 115 1.82 -13.45 -37.07
N GLY A 116 2.34 -13.41 -35.85
CA GLY A 116 2.82 -14.59 -35.12
C GLY A 116 1.84 -14.97 -34.02
N THR A 117 1.72 -16.26 -33.72
CA THR A 117 1.02 -16.78 -32.53
C THR A 117 1.48 -16.01 -31.29
N ASP A 118 0.54 -15.68 -30.40
CA ASP A 118 0.83 -14.92 -29.17
C ASP A 118 2.01 -15.57 -28.40
N PRO A 119 3.08 -14.83 -28.05
CA PRO A 119 4.25 -15.41 -27.39
C PRO A 119 3.94 -16.17 -26.10
N LEU A 120 2.86 -15.80 -25.40
CA LEU A 120 2.37 -16.54 -24.26
C LEU A 120 1.87 -17.94 -24.66
N LEU A 121 1.07 -18.05 -25.74
CA LEU A 121 0.58 -19.34 -26.24
C LEU A 121 1.76 -20.22 -26.66
N SER A 122 2.76 -19.66 -27.34
CA SER A 122 3.99 -20.40 -27.68
C SER A 122 4.75 -20.87 -26.44
N ALA A 123 4.91 -20.01 -25.43
CA ALA A 123 5.57 -20.36 -24.18
C ALA A 123 4.82 -21.44 -23.40
N LEU A 124 3.49 -21.38 -23.36
CA LEU A 124 2.66 -22.41 -22.73
C LEU A 124 2.73 -23.72 -23.50
N ALA A 125 2.69 -23.69 -24.83
CA ALA A 125 2.76 -24.89 -25.67
C ALA A 125 4.08 -25.65 -25.54
N ALA A 126 5.18 -24.98 -25.21
CA ALA A 126 6.47 -25.61 -24.96
C ALA A 126 6.61 -26.27 -23.59
N LEU A 127 5.71 -25.96 -22.65
CA LEU A 127 5.67 -26.63 -21.35
C LEU A 127 4.96 -27.98 -21.45
N THR A 128 5.36 -28.93 -20.61
CA THR A 128 4.61 -30.17 -20.43
C THR A 128 3.23 -29.88 -19.82
N PRO A 129 2.22 -30.76 -20.03
CA PRO A 129 0.90 -30.57 -19.43
C PRO A 129 0.90 -30.40 -17.91
N ASP A 130 1.82 -31.06 -17.20
CA ASP A 130 1.93 -30.94 -15.74
C ASP A 130 2.54 -29.60 -15.32
N GLU A 131 3.53 -29.09 -16.05
CA GLU A 131 4.07 -27.75 -15.85
C GLU A 131 3.02 -26.67 -16.16
N GLN A 132 2.22 -26.84 -17.21
CA GLN A 132 1.09 -25.94 -17.52
C GLN A 132 0.09 -25.92 -16.36
N ARG A 133 -0.30 -27.09 -15.83
CA ARG A 133 -1.19 -27.19 -14.65
C ARG A 133 -0.61 -26.52 -13.41
N GLU A 134 0.68 -26.75 -13.14
CA GLU A 134 1.38 -26.11 -12.04
C GLU A 134 1.32 -24.58 -12.13
N LYS A 135 1.60 -24.06 -13.32
CA LYS A 135 1.53 -22.64 -13.64
C LYS A 135 0.11 -22.10 -13.43
N PHE A 136 -0.92 -22.74 -13.99
CA PHE A 136 -2.30 -22.30 -13.80
C PHE A 136 -2.76 -22.37 -12.34
N ARG A 137 -2.33 -23.37 -11.57
CA ARG A 137 -2.64 -23.45 -10.14
C ARG A 137 -2.01 -22.30 -9.35
N GLN A 138 -0.75 -21.97 -9.63
CA GLN A 138 -0.07 -20.82 -9.02
C GLN A 138 -0.77 -19.49 -9.37
N LEU A 139 -1.22 -19.33 -10.62
CA LEU A 139 -1.96 -18.15 -11.06
C LEU A 139 -3.25 -17.98 -10.26
N LEU A 140 -4.06 -19.04 -10.19
CA LEU A 140 -5.35 -19.01 -9.50
C LEU A 140 -5.18 -18.85 -7.99
N GLN A 141 -4.18 -19.50 -7.38
CA GLN A 141 -3.87 -19.33 -5.96
C GLN A 141 -3.48 -17.87 -5.62
N ARG A 142 -2.73 -17.20 -6.50
CA ARG A 142 -2.36 -15.79 -6.33
C ARG A 142 -3.53 -14.83 -6.60
N ALA A 143 -4.46 -15.22 -7.47
CA ALA A 143 -5.70 -14.47 -7.70
C ALA A 143 -6.74 -14.69 -6.59
N MET A 144 -6.66 -15.80 -5.85
CA MET A 144 -7.61 -16.22 -4.81
C MET A 144 -6.92 -16.56 -3.47
N PRO A 145 -6.21 -15.59 -2.84
CA PRO A 145 -5.44 -15.85 -1.62
C PRO A 145 -6.30 -16.24 -0.41
N TRP A 146 -7.63 -16.05 -0.47
CA TRP A 146 -8.57 -16.43 0.58
C TRP A 146 -8.98 -17.89 0.57
N THR A 147 -8.68 -18.66 -0.48
CA THR A 147 -9.10 -20.07 -0.56
C THR A 147 -8.61 -20.94 0.62
N PRO A 148 -7.35 -20.82 1.09
CA PRO A 148 -6.85 -21.65 2.18
C PRO A 148 -7.48 -21.34 3.54
N LEU A 149 -8.28 -20.27 3.65
CA LEU A 149 -8.90 -19.88 4.90
C LEU A 149 -9.98 -20.89 5.27
N ASN A 150 -10.06 -21.25 6.54
CA ASN A 150 -11.09 -22.15 7.03
C ASN A 150 -12.44 -21.40 7.11
N LEU A 151 -13.30 -21.60 6.11
CA LEU A 151 -14.60 -20.94 5.97
C LEU A 151 -15.77 -21.75 6.56
N THR A 152 -15.45 -22.78 7.36
CA THR A 152 -16.42 -23.75 7.92
C THR A 152 -17.42 -23.19 8.94
N GLY A 153 -17.41 -21.87 9.21
CA GLY A 153 -18.38 -21.18 10.05
C GLY A 153 -19.79 -21.00 9.44
N GLY A 154 -20.25 -21.91 8.58
CA GLY A 154 -21.62 -21.89 8.04
C GLY A 154 -21.89 -20.89 6.91
N PHE A 155 -20.88 -20.20 6.40
CA PHE A 155 -21.04 -19.30 5.26
C PHE A 155 -20.96 -20.10 3.96
N GLY A 156 -22.11 -20.57 3.49
CA GLY A 156 -22.26 -21.15 2.17
C GLY A 156 -21.89 -20.12 1.12
N ILE A 157 -20.71 -20.28 0.51
CA ILE A 157 -20.29 -19.40 -0.55
C ILE A 157 -21.08 -19.76 -1.81
N GLY A 158 -22.12 -18.98 -2.10
CA GLY A 158 -22.91 -19.13 -3.32
C GLY A 158 -22.08 -18.85 -4.57
N LYS A 159 -22.39 -19.59 -5.65
CA LYS A 159 -21.71 -19.46 -6.95
C LYS A 159 -21.74 -18.02 -7.46
N ASP A 160 -22.81 -17.26 -7.25
CA ASP A 160 -22.99 -15.93 -7.84
C ASP A 160 -22.19 -14.79 -7.17
N ARG A 161 -21.37 -15.09 -6.15
CA ARG A 161 -20.60 -14.07 -5.40
C ARG A 161 -19.19 -13.84 -5.94
N TYR A 162 -18.82 -14.54 -7.00
CA TYR A 162 -17.50 -14.47 -7.61
C TYR A 162 -17.55 -14.05 -9.06
N THR A 163 -16.56 -13.26 -9.44
CA THR A 163 -16.19 -13.03 -10.83
C THR A 163 -14.71 -13.34 -11.00
N CYS A 164 -14.36 -14.35 -11.79
CA CYS A 164 -12.96 -14.61 -12.19
C CYS A 164 -12.79 -14.25 -13.66
N LEU A 165 -11.93 -13.27 -13.93
CA LEU A 165 -11.60 -12.77 -15.25
C LEU A 165 -10.17 -13.19 -15.62
N VAL A 166 -10.02 -13.82 -16.77
CA VAL A 166 -8.74 -14.13 -17.40
C VAL A 166 -8.58 -13.21 -18.62
N GLY A 167 -7.74 -12.19 -18.48
CA GLY A 167 -7.37 -11.28 -19.55
C GLY A 167 -6.18 -11.81 -20.33
N VAL A 168 -6.34 -12.03 -21.64
CA VAL A 168 -5.29 -12.55 -22.53
C VAL A 168 -5.48 -12.02 -23.96
N GLN A 169 -4.43 -12.05 -24.77
CA GLN A 169 -4.52 -11.79 -26.20
C GLN A 169 -5.16 -13.00 -26.89
N ASP A 170 -6.17 -12.76 -27.73
CA ASP A 170 -7.03 -13.79 -28.32
C ASP A 170 -7.67 -14.71 -27.26
N ALA A 171 -8.59 -14.11 -26.50
CA ALA A 171 -9.30 -14.80 -25.43
C ALA A 171 -10.06 -16.06 -25.91
N ASN A 172 -10.52 -16.07 -27.15
CA ASN A 172 -11.26 -17.20 -27.73
C ASN A 172 -10.33 -18.38 -28.01
N GLU A 173 -9.18 -18.14 -28.63
CA GLU A 173 -8.17 -19.17 -28.88
C GLU A 173 -7.63 -19.72 -27.56
N PHE A 174 -7.30 -18.85 -26.60
CA PHE A 174 -6.82 -19.28 -25.29
C PHE A 174 -7.85 -20.15 -24.56
N LYS A 175 -9.12 -19.72 -24.54
CA LYS A 175 -10.22 -20.47 -23.92
C LYS A 175 -10.38 -21.87 -24.53
N ARG A 176 -10.31 -21.96 -25.87
CA ARG A 176 -10.42 -23.22 -26.60
C ARG A 176 -9.29 -24.20 -26.24
N THR A 177 -8.06 -23.69 -26.13
CA THR A 177 -6.86 -24.52 -25.92
C THR A 177 -6.63 -24.87 -24.46
N TYR A 178 -6.75 -23.90 -23.54
CA TYR A 178 -6.35 -24.06 -22.14
C TYR A 178 -7.51 -23.91 -21.14
N GLY A 179 -8.70 -23.49 -21.56
CA GLY A 179 -9.82 -23.19 -20.65
C GLY A 179 -10.25 -24.39 -19.79
N ALA A 180 -10.27 -25.60 -20.35
CA ALA A 180 -10.58 -26.81 -19.61
C ALA A 180 -9.52 -27.14 -18.54
N MET A 181 -8.24 -27.01 -18.89
CA MET A 181 -7.12 -27.24 -17.96
C MET A 181 -7.12 -26.22 -16.83
N LEU A 182 -7.30 -24.94 -17.15
CA LEU A 182 -7.37 -23.86 -16.17
C LEU A 182 -8.55 -24.07 -15.21
N GLY A 183 -9.71 -24.51 -15.72
CA GLY A 183 -10.86 -24.88 -14.90
C GLY A 183 -10.59 -26.05 -13.94
N GLN A 184 -9.78 -27.04 -14.33
CA GLN A 184 -9.36 -28.14 -13.45
C GLN A 184 -8.39 -27.69 -12.35
N CYS A 185 -7.69 -26.57 -12.55
CA CYS A 185 -6.77 -26.00 -11.57
C CYS A 185 -7.46 -25.09 -10.54
N LEU A 186 -8.79 -24.96 -10.57
CA LEU A 186 -9.53 -24.17 -9.59
C LEU A 186 -9.24 -24.67 -8.16
N PRO A 187 -8.86 -23.77 -7.24
CA PRO A 187 -8.64 -24.14 -5.85
C PRO A 187 -9.89 -24.76 -5.21
N GLN A 188 -9.70 -25.84 -4.45
CA GLN A 188 -10.79 -26.49 -3.71
C GLN A 188 -11.33 -25.57 -2.61
N GLY A 189 -12.62 -25.65 -2.31
CA GLY A 189 -13.25 -24.83 -1.26
C GLY A 189 -13.71 -23.44 -1.72
N THR A 190 -13.40 -23.03 -2.95
CA THR A 190 -13.94 -21.78 -3.53
C THR A 190 -15.44 -21.88 -3.81
N GLY A 191 -15.98 -23.07 -4.11
CA GLY A 191 -17.34 -23.24 -4.63
C GLY A 191 -17.51 -22.77 -6.09
N MET A 192 -16.43 -22.27 -6.71
CA MET A 192 -16.41 -21.86 -8.11
C MET A 192 -16.38 -23.08 -9.03
N THR A 193 -17.01 -22.93 -10.19
CA THR A 193 -16.97 -23.90 -11.29
C THR A 193 -16.28 -23.30 -12.50
N ALA A 194 -15.77 -24.14 -13.40
CA ALA A 194 -15.08 -23.68 -14.61
C ALA A 194 -15.94 -22.74 -15.49
N GLY A 195 -17.27 -22.88 -15.45
CA GLY A 195 -18.20 -22.01 -16.19
C GLY A 195 -18.24 -20.56 -15.70
N GLN A 196 -17.61 -20.26 -14.56
CA GLN A 196 -17.57 -18.92 -13.95
C GLN A 196 -16.27 -18.18 -14.24
N ILE A 197 -15.37 -18.80 -15.00
CA ILE A 197 -14.16 -18.17 -15.51
C ILE A 197 -14.50 -17.49 -16.82
N GLN A 198 -14.45 -16.16 -16.83
CA GLN A 198 -14.68 -15.37 -18.03
C GLN A 198 -13.34 -15.03 -18.67
N PHE A 199 -13.24 -15.24 -19.98
CA PHE A 199 -12.06 -14.91 -20.75
C PHE A 199 -12.34 -13.61 -21.49
N VAL A 200 -11.47 -12.62 -21.29
CA VAL A 200 -11.64 -11.27 -21.84
C VAL A 200 -10.40 -10.86 -22.62
N GLU A 201 -10.61 -10.11 -23.70
CA GLU A 201 -9.53 -9.65 -24.55
C GLU A 201 -8.71 -8.59 -23.81
N SER A 202 -7.42 -8.83 -23.58
CA SER A 202 -6.53 -7.87 -22.92
C SER A 202 -5.86 -6.89 -23.89
N GLY A 203 -5.81 -7.23 -25.19
CA GLY A 203 -5.08 -6.48 -26.21
C GLY A 203 -3.57 -6.39 -25.95
N THR A 204 -3.04 -7.19 -25.01
CA THR A 204 -1.64 -7.16 -24.58
C THR A 204 -0.99 -8.52 -24.81
N PRO A 205 -0.29 -8.70 -25.96
CA PRO A 205 0.41 -9.94 -26.26
C PRO A 205 1.43 -10.32 -25.19
N GLY A 206 1.61 -11.62 -24.97
CA GLY A 206 2.62 -12.16 -24.07
C GLY A 206 2.26 -12.09 -22.58
N LYS A 207 1.02 -11.74 -22.24
CA LYS A 207 0.57 -11.58 -20.86
C LYS A 207 -0.77 -12.27 -20.61
N LEU A 208 -0.86 -12.87 -19.44
CA LEU A 208 -2.11 -13.37 -18.90
C LEU A 208 -2.37 -12.72 -17.54
N ILE A 209 -3.52 -12.08 -17.39
CA ILE A 209 -3.93 -11.42 -16.17
C ILE A 209 -5.08 -12.22 -15.56
N CYS A 210 -4.94 -12.70 -14.33
CA CYS A 210 -6.05 -13.30 -13.60
C CYS A 210 -6.50 -12.35 -12.49
N PHE A 211 -7.75 -11.91 -12.61
CA PHE A 211 -8.43 -11.07 -11.65
C PHE A 211 -9.61 -11.82 -11.06
N THR A 212 -9.78 -11.74 -9.75
CA THR A 212 -10.94 -12.30 -9.09
C THR A 212 -11.56 -11.26 -8.17
N GLU A 213 -12.85 -11.03 -8.33
CA GLU A 213 -13.66 -10.22 -7.44
C GLU A 213 -14.44 -11.14 -6.49
N LEU A 214 -14.49 -10.73 -5.22
CA LEU A 214 -15.23 -11.39 -4.16
C LEU A 214 -16.19 -10.38 -3.54
N SER A 215 -17.49 -10.69 -3.57
CA SER A 215 -18.54 -9.84 -2.99
C SER A 215 -19.33 -10.56 -1.90
N GLY A 216 -19.92 -9.80 -0.97
CA GLY A 216 -20.83 -10.35 0.04
C GLY A 216 -20.15 -11.21 1.12
N PHE A 217 -18.87 -10.97 1.41
CA PHE A 217 -18.13 -11.66 2.46
C PHE A 217 -18.19 -10.87 3.78
N PRO A 218 -18.50 -11.50 4.93
CA PRO A 218 -18.41 -10.82 6.21
C PRO A 218 -16.93 -10.54 6.50
N LEU A 219 -16.61 -9.30 6.87
CA LEU A 219 -15.25 -8.87 7.23
C LEU A 219 -14.54 -9.83 8.21
N PRO A 220 -15.20 -10.40 9.24
CA PRO A 220 -14.60 -11.38 10.14
C PRO A 220 -14.07 -12.66 9.48
N ALA A 221 -14.58 -13.05 8.31
CA ALA A 221 -14.10 -14.24 7.60
C ALA A 221 -12.80 -13.98 6.81
N LEU A 222 -12.41 -12.72 6.63
CA LEU A 222 -11.13 -12.31 6.02
C LEU A 222 -10.01 -12.16 7.07
N THR A 223 -10.36 -12.20 8.36
CA THR A 223 -9.44 -12.10 9.50
C THR A 223 -8.23 -13.04 9.43
N PRO A 224 -8.33 -14.29 8.94
CA PRO A 224 -7.16 -15.17 8.86
C PRO A 224 -6.27 -14.92 7.63
N LEU A 225 -6.40 -13.82 6.88
CA LEU A 225 -5.42 -13.40 5.86
C LEU A 225 -4.23 -12.67 6.52
N PRO A 226 -3.23 -13.39 7.08
CA PRO A 226 -2.24 -12.79 7.97
C PRO A 226 -1.27 -11.88 7.19
N THR A 227 -1.17 -12.11 5.89
CA THR A 227 -0.27 -11.42 4.98
C THR A 227 -0.95 -10.33 4.16
N TYR A 228 -2.29 -10.16 4.23
CA TYR A 228 -2.99 -9.13 3.44
C TYR A 228 -2.41 -7.75 3.74
N LEU A 229 -2.36 -7.37 5.02
CA LEU A 229 -1.89 -6.05 5.42
C LEU A 229 -0.41 -5.83 5.07
N ALA A 230 0.42 -6.84 5.28
CA ALA A 230 1.84 -6.77 4.95
C ALA A 230 2.06 -6.66 3.43
N SER A 231 1.31 -7.42 2.63
CA SER A 231 1.37 -7.39 1.17
C SER A 231 0.86 -6.07 0.62
N TYR A 232 -0.29 -5.60 1.11
CA TYR A 232 -0.85 -4.30 0.76
C TYR A 232 0.12 -3.16 1.10
N ARG A 233 0.74 -3.17 2.29
CA ARG A 233 1.75 -2.17 2.67
C ARG A 233 2.95 -2.19 1.74
N LYS A 234 3.49 -3.38 1.45
CA LYS A 234 4.62 -3.56 0.51
C LYS A 234 4.26 -3.11 -0.91
N GLU A 235 3.05 -3.37 -1.36
CA GLU A 235 2.62 -2.99 -2.71
C GLU A 235 2.34 -1.47 -2.79
N SER A 236 1.80 -0.88 -1.72
CA SER A 236 1.56 0.57 -1.62
C SER A 236 2.83 1.42 -1.66
N THR A 237 3.98 0.85 -1.30
CA THR A 237 5.28 1.53 -1.44
C THR A 237 5.82 1.52 -2.86
N THR A 238 5.38 0.56 -3.68
CA THR A 238 5.89 0.36 -5.05
C THR A 238 4.95 0.96 -6.08
N ILE A 239 3.64 0.86 -5.88
CA ILE A 239 2.63 1.40 -6.78
C ILE A 239 1.54 2.15 -6.01
N PRO A 240 1.04 3.28 -6.53
CA PRO A 240 -0.07 3.99 -5.90
C PRO A 240 -1.33 3.14 -5.98
N LEU A 241 -1.70 2.53 -4.85
CA LEU A 241 -2.91 1.70 -4.73
C LEU A 241 -4.20 2.53 -4.61
N HIS A 242 -4.08 3.84 -4.40
CA HIS A 242 -5.19 4.76 -4.21
C HIS A 242 -5.06 5.96 -5.13
N SER A 243 -6.19 6.39 -5.70
CA SER A 243 -6.29 7.64 -6.45
C SER A 243 -6.50 8.86 -5.54
N HIS A 244 -6.84 8.66 -4.27
CA HIS A 244 -7.13 9.73 -3.32
C HIS A 244 -5.88 10.18 -2.55
N LYS A 245 -5.72 11.50 -2.37
CA LYS A 245 -4.55 12.12 -1.72
C LYS A 245 -4.39 11.72 -0.25
N ARG A 246 -5.50 11.49 0.47
CA ARG A 246 -5.49 11.04 1.87
C ARG A 246 -5.82 9.55 1.92
N ILE A 247 -4.79 8.73 1.76
CA ILE A 247 -4.91 7.27 1.81
C ILE A 247 -5.35 6.78 3.20
N SER A 248 -5.08 7.56 4.25
CA SER A 248 -5.49 7.30 5.63
C SER A 248 -7.01 7.25 5.83
N GLN A 249 -7.80 7.77 4.89
CA GLN A 249 -9.27 7.72 4.98
C GLN A 249 -9.86 6.36 4.59
N PHE A 250 -9.11 5.52 3.87
CA PHE A 250 -9.57 4.19 3.50
C PHE A 250 -9.38 3.22 4.65
N VAL A 251 -10.49 2.91 5.32
CA VAL A 251 -10.53 1.92 6.40
C VAL A 251 -10.16 0.56 5.82
N GLN A 252 -9.03 0.02 6.28
CA GLN A 252 -8.62 -1.32 5.89
C GLN A 252 -9.54 -2.35 6.57
N PRO A 253 -9.99 -3.40 5.84
CA PRO A 253 -10.83 -4.46 6.38
C PRO A 253 -10.01 -5.35 7.32
N ILE A 254 -9.78 -4.89 8.56
CA ILE A 254 -8.97 -5.58 9.56
C ILE A 254 -9.82 -5.78 10.81
N GLN A 255 -9.92 -7.03 11.27
CA GLN A 255 -10.40 -7.32 12.61
C GLN A 255 -9.19 -7.40 13.53
N PHE A 256 -9.05 -6.44 14.45
CA PHE A 256 -7.97 -6.46 15.43
C PHE A 256 -8.22 -7.51 16.51
N THR A 257 -7.15 -8.12 17.01
CA THR A 257 -7.21 -8.91 18.25
C THR A 257 -7.49 -7.97 19.43
N GLN A 258 -7.96 -8.52 20.56
CA GLN A 258 -8.18 -7.72 21.77
C GLN A 258 -6.90 -6.99 22.22
N GLU A 259 -5.75 -7.64 22.10
CA GLU A 259 -4.44 -7.04 22.42
C GLU A 259 -4.08 -5.90 21.46
N GLN A 260 -4.35 -6.08 20.16
CA GLN A 260 -4.15 -5.01 19.20
C GLN A 260 -5.08 -3.83 19.48
N TYR A 261 -6.36 -4.07 19.78
CA TYR A 261 -7.29 -3.00 20.20
C TYR A 261 -6.79 -2.25 21.43
N ARG A 262 -6.26 -2.98 22.42
CA ARG A 262 -5.65 -2.37 23.61
C ARG A 262 -4.45 -1.51 23.22
N GLN A 263 -3.58 -2.01 22.34
CA GLN A 263 -2.42 -1.27 21.87
C GLN A 263 -2.81 0.01 21.13
N PHE A 264 -3.82 -0.04 20.26
CA PHE A 264 -4.37 1.15 19.60
C PHE A 264 -4.97 2.14 20.58
N ALA A 265 -5.64 1.65 21.63
CA ALA A 265 -6.16 2.50 22.70
C ALA A 265 -5.04 3.25 23.43
N GLU A 266 -3.95 2.57 23.78
CA GLU A 266 -2.78 3.19 24.40
C GLU A 266 -2.08 4.18 23.46
N ASP A 267 -1.89 3.82 22.20
CA ASP A 267 -1.24 4.69 21.21
C ASP A 267 -2.06 5.95 20.94
N PHE A 268 -3.38 5.80 20.82
CA PHE A 268 -4.27 6.94 20.62
C PHE A 268 -4.39 7.81 21.87
N LYS A 269 -4.35 7.20 23.06
CA LYS A 269 -4.25 7.94 24.34
C LYS A 269 -2.96 8.75 24.40
N LEU A 270 -1.82 8.14 24.03
CA LEU A 270 -0.52 8.81 23.97
C LEU A 270 -0.54 9.98 22.99
N TYR A 271 -1.05 9.76 21.77
CA TYR A 271 -1.26 10.81 20.78
C TYR A 271 -2.09 11.97 21.33
N LEU A 272 -3.27 11.68 21.88
CA LEU A 272 -4.17 12.73 22.34
C LEU A 272 -3.56 13.54 23.49
N HIS A 273 -2.87 12.85 24.40
CA HIS A 273 -2.15 13.49 25.49
C HIS A 273 -0.99 14.35 24.99
N ALA A 274 -0.24 13.88 23.98
CA ALA A 274 0.86 14.61 23.37
C ALA A 274 0.41 15.86 22.61
N VAL A 275 -0.75 15.82 21.94
CA VAL A 275 -1.37 17.00 21.31
C VAL A 275 -1.72 18.04 22.37
N VAL A 276 -2.41 17.63 23.44
CA VAL A 276 -2.83 18.53 24.53
C VAL A 276 -1.63 19.15 25.24
N MET A 277 -0.58 18.38 25.47
CA MET A 277 0.64 18.85 26.12
C MET A 277 1.53 19.65 25.17
N GLY A 278 1.17 19.81 23.90
CA GLY A 278 1.93 20.55 22.89
C GLY A 278 3.25 19.88 22.48
N VAL A 279 3.38 18.57 22.70
CA VAL A 279 4.48 17.72 22.22
C VAL A 279 4.31 17.47 20.73
N LEU A 280 3.09 17.13 20.31
CA LEU A 280 2.74 17.02 18.90
C LEU A 280 2.10 18.32 18.41
N ARG A 281 2.56 18.80 17.25
CA ARG A 281 2.00 19.99 16.59
C ARG A 281 1.47 19.63 15.22
N ARG A 282 0.35 20.23 14.83
CA ARG A 282 -0.24 20.02 13.51
C ARG A 282 0.38 21.00 12.51
N ASN A 283 0.96 20.49 11.43
CA ASN A 283 1.55 21.28 10.36
C ASN A 283 0.48 21.76 9.35
N PRO A 284 0.83 22.66 8.41
CA PRO A 284 -0.10 23.13 7.36
C PRO A 284 -0.61 22.02 6.44
N SER A 285 0.14 20.92 6.32
CA SER A 285 -0.24 19.71 5.57
C SER A 285 -1.20 18.80 6.34
N GLU A 286 -1.77 19.28 7.44
CA GLU A 286 -2.73 18.58 8.30
C GLU A 286 -2.19 17.33 9.04
N ARG A 287 -0.88 17.11 9.03
CA ARG A 287 -0.18 16.03 9.73
C ARG A 287 0.38 16.53 11.06
N TYR A 288 0.51 15.63 12.02
CA TYR A 288 1.18 15.90 13.28
C TYR A 288 2.67 15.66 13.15
N GLU A 289 3.45 16.49 13.82
CA GLU A 289 4.91 16.46 13.85
C GLU A 289 5.42 16.51 15.29
N LEU A 290 6.54 15.83 15.50
CA LEU A 290 7.32 15.83 16.73
C LEU A 290 8.66 16.50 16.48
N MET A 291 9.11 17.34 17.41
CA MET A 291 10.44 17.96 17.35
C MET A 291 11.48 17.05 18.02
N ILE A 292 12.51 16.64 17.29
CA ILE A 292 13.65 15.84 17.78
C ILE A 292 14.92 16.53 17.30
N ASP A 293 15.86 16.81 18.20
CA ASP A 293 17.15 17.44 17.87
C ASP A 293 17.02 18.71 16.98
N GLN A 294 15.99 19.51 17.23
CA GLN A 294 15.62 20.73 16.49
C GLN A 294 14.98 20.53 15.10
N ASP A 295 14.84 19.28 14.65
CA ASP A 295 14.14 18.93 13.41
C ASP A 295 12.72 18.41 13.68
N TYR A 296 11.80 18.64 12.72
CA TYR A 296 10.41 18.18 12.80
C TYR A 296 10.20 16.89 12.01
N PHE A 297 9.69 15.87 12.68
CA PHE A 297 9.40 14.56 12.09
C PHE A 297 7.89 14.32 12.07
N SER A 298 7.34 14.08 10.89
CA SER A 298 5.91 13.76 10.71
C SER A 298 5.57 12.39 11.32
N VAL A 299 4.58 12.39 12.21
CA VAL A 299 3.97 11.17 12.79
C VAL A 299 2.69 10.74 12.07
N GLY A 300 2.21 11.55 11.10
CA GLY A 300 1.02 11.28 10.30
C GLY A 300 -0.19 12.10 10.74
N ASP A 301 -1.32 11.89 10.07
CA ASP A 301 -2.59 12.50 10.48
C ASP A 301 -3.31 11.64 11.53
N GLU A 302 -4.38 12.19 12.12
CA GLU A 302 -5.13 11.48 13.15
C GLU A 302 -5.72 10.14 12.65
N PHE A 303 -6.17 10.07 11.39
CA PHE A 303 -6.74 8.85 10.83
C PHE A 303 -5.67 7.76 10.69
N ALA A 304 -4.47 8.13 10.26
CA ALA A 304 -3.34 7.24 10.14
C ALA A 304 -2.97 6.65 11.51
N ILE A 305 -2.94 7.47 12.57
CA ILE A 305 -2.64 7.05 13.94
C ILE A 305 -3.74 6.13 14.48
N ARG A 306 -5.02 6.45 14.24
CA ARG A 306 -6.15 5.60 14.66
C ARG A 306 -6.12 4.21 14.00
N GLN A 307 -5.64 4.11 12.77
CA GLN A 307 -5.63 2.85 12.00
C GLN A 307 -4.33 2.04 12.16
N ASN A 308 -3.19 2.71 12.32
CA ASN A 308 -1.87 2.08 12.31
C ASN A 308 -1.09 2.21 13.62
N GLY A 309 -1.58 3.03 14.56
CA GLY A 309 -0.90 3.30 15.82
C GLY A 309 0.31 4.20 15.61
N LEU A 310 1.19 4.22 16.60
CA LEU A 310 2.48 4.90 16.52
C LEU A 310 3.57 3.85 16.27
N ASN A 311 4.55 4.17 15.43
CA ASN A 311 5.69 3.26 15.30
C ASN A 311 6.53 3.28 16.60
N GLN A 312 7.34 2.24 16.82
CA GLN A 312 8.03 2.04 18.10
C GLN A 312 9.00 3.18 18.47
N LEU A 313 9.66 3.80 17.47
CA LEU A 313 10.57 4.92 17.69
C LEU A 313 9.78 6.19 18.07
N GLN A 314 8.78 6.55 17.27
CA GLN A 314 7.88 7.67 17.53
C GLN A 314 7.23 7.55 18.90
N ARG A 315 6.76 6.36 19.26
CA ARG A 315 6.15 6.08 20.56
C ARG A 315 7.12 6.45 21.69
N LYS A 316 8.35 5.96 21.63
CA LYS A 316 9.37 6.22 22.66
C LYS A 316 9.66 7.70 22.78
N ASP A 317 9.88 8.39 21.67
CA ASP A 317 10.22 9.83 21.68
C ASP A 317 9.06 10.67 22.22
N ILE A 318 7.81 10.33 21.87
CA ILE A 318 6.63 10.99 22.43
C ILE A 318 6.51 10.72 23.93
N GLU A 319 6.68 9.46 24.37
CA GLU A 319 6.61 9.09 25.79
C GLU A 319 7.65 9.84 26.63
N ASP A 320 8.89 9.94 26.14
CA ASP A 320 9.98 10.61 26.85
C ASP A 320 9.72 12.13 26.98
N GLN A 321 9.32 12.80 25.89
CA GLN A 321 8.97 14.22 25.95
C GLN A 321 7.73 14.50 26.80
N LEU A 322 6.73 13.61 26.72
CA LEU A 322 5.51 13.73 27.49
C LEU A 322 5.78 13.54 28.98
N ARG A 323 6.65 12.59 29.36
CA ARG A 323 7.08 12.39 30.76
C ARG A 323 7.71 13.66 31.31
N GLN A 324 8.62 14.29 30.56
CA GLN A 324 9.26 15.54 30.97
C GLN A 324 8.24 16.67 31.21
N ARG A 325 7.27 16.86 30.30
CA ARG A 325 6.22 17.88 30.50
C ARG A 325 5.24 17.51 31.61
N TYR A 326 4.93 16.23 31.77
CA TYR A 326 4.04 15.73 32.81
C TYR A 326 4.59 15.95 34.22
N GLU A 327 5.90 15.81 34.41
CA GLU A 327 6.60 16.07 35.68
C GLU A 327 6.59 17.56 36.08
N GLN A 328 6.43 18.45 35.11
CA GLN A 328 6.31 19.89 35.32
C GLN A 328 4.89 20.32 35.75
N LEU A 329 3.87 19.49 35.52
CA LEU A 329 2.50 19.72 35.98
C LEU A 329 2.40 19.43 37.48
N ARG A 330 2.68 20.44 38.30
CA ARG A 330 2.68 20.32 39.77
C ARG A 330 1.58 21.11 40.47
N SER A 331 1.09 22.18 39.86
CA SER A 331 0.09 23.03 40.49
C SER A 331 -1.35 22.51 40.27
N PRO A 332 -2.25 22.66 41.26
CA PRO A 332 -3.67 22.35 41.09
C PRO A 332 -4.32 23.12 39.94
N GLN A 333 -3.89 24.35 39.69
CA GLN A 333 -4.38 25.19 38.58
C GLN A 333 -4.04 24.57 37.22
N GLN A 334 -2.81 24.07 37.04
CA GLN A 334 -2.41 23.37 35.81
C GLN A 334 -3.20 22.08 35.62
N LEU A 335 -3.41 21.29 36.68
CA LEU A 335 -4.23 20.08 36.59
C LEU A 335 -5.68 20.40 36.22
N ALA A 336 -6.25 21.46 36.79
CA ALA A 336 -7.59 21.93 36.44
C ALA A 336 -7.68 22.40 34.98
N ALA A 337 -6.64 23.07 34.45
CA ALA A 337 -6.54 23.41 33.04
C ALA A 337 -6.55 22.18 32.13
N MET A 338 -5.82 21.11 32.50
CA MET A 338 -5.84 19.84 31.77
C MET A 338 -7.23 19.19 31.76
N VAL A 339 -7.92 19.17 32.91
CA VAL A 339 -9.30 18.67 33.01
C VAL A 339 -10.23 19.47 32.08
N ALA A 340 -10.15 20.81 32.12
CA ALA A 340 -10.95 21.67 31.28
C ALA A 340 -10.69 21.44 29.78
N LEU A 341 -9.43 21.23 29.40
CA LEU A 341 -9.01 21.03 28.01
C LEU A 341 -9.44 19.67 27.45
N PHE A 342 -9.29 18.58 28.20
CA PHE A 342 -9.81 17.27 27.77
C PHE A 342 -11.35 17.25 27.69
N GLU A 343 -12.02 18.01 28.56
CA GLU A 343 -13.47 18.18 28.50
C GLU A 343 -13.91 18.99 27.26
N ASP A 344 -13.16 20.03 26.88
CA ASP A 344 -13.39 20.79 25.63
C ASP A 344 -13.18 19.90 24.41
N LEU A 345 -12.10 19.11 24.36
CA LEU A 345 -11.86 18.14 23.28
C LEU A 345 -12.99 17.13 23.14
N ARG A 346 -13.47 16.58 24.26
CA ARG A 346 -14.56 15.60 24.30
C ARG A 346 -15.87 16.19 23.79
N ARG A 347 -16.19 17.46 24.11
CA ARG A 347 -17.46 18.11 23.74
C ARG A 347 -17.42 18.81 22.38
N GLY A 348 -16.25 19.29 21.98
CA GLY A 348 -15.99 20.00 20.74
C GLY A 348 -15.53 19.05 19.64
N ALA A 349 -14.24 18.70 19.63
CA ALA A 349 -13.61 17.93 18.55
C ALA A 349 -14.18 16.50 18.41
N TYR A 350 -14.52 15.84 19.52
CA TYR A 350 -15.03 14.47 19.53
C TYR A 350 -16.48 14.39 20.02
N LYS A 351 -17.29 15.40 19.68
CA LYS A 351 -18.68 15.48 20.10
C LYS A 351 -19.45 14.17 19.83
N PRO A 352 -20.20 13.64 20.81
CA PRO A 352 -21.07 12.50 20.60
C PRO A 352 -22.09 12.77 19.49
N GLN A 353 -22.36 11.75 18.70
CA GLN A 353 -23.29 11.83 17.58
C GLN A 353 -24.57 11.10 17.92
N MET A 354 -25.72 11.69 17.57
CA MET A 354 -26.97 10.94 17.58
C MET A 354 -26.90 9.91 16.46
N ARG A 355 -27.07 8.63 16.79
CA ARG A 355 -27.19 7.56 15.81
C ARG A 355 -28.52 6.86 16.01
N GLN A 356 -29.16 6.58 14.89
CA GLN A 356 -30.36 5.78 14.83
C GLN A 356 -29.94 4.37 14.42
N ASP A 357 -30.40 3.37 15.16
CA ASP A 357 -30.19 1.96 14.80
C ASP A 357 -31.16 1.50 13.70
N GLU A 358 -31.01 0.25 13.27
CA GLU A 358 -31.80 -0.35 12.18
C GLU A 358 -33.31 -0.40 12.48
N ILE A 359 -33.71 -0.37 13.75
CA ILE A 359 -35.10 -0.39 14.20
C ILE A 359 -35.64 1.02 14.54
N GLY A 360 -34.84 2.06 14.29
CA GLY A 360 -35.26 3.45 14.44
C GLY A 360 -35.01 4.06 15.83
N VAL A 361 -34.36 3.36 16.76
CA VAL A 361 -34.06 3.87 18.10
C VAL A 361 -32.86 4.80 18.03
N SER A 362 -33.06 6.03 18.52
CA SER A 362 -31.99 7.03 18.62
C SER A 362 -31.21 6.86 19.91
N SER A 363 -29.88 6.78 19.80
CA SER A 363 -28.97 6.73 20.94
C SER A 363 -27.80 7.69 20.76
N LEU A 364 -27.22 8.12 21.88
CA LEU A 364 -26.04 8.97 21.88
C LEU A 364 -24.79 8.11 21.67
N TYR A 365 -24.26 8.10 20.46
CA TYR A 365 -23.06 7.36 20.11
C TYR A 365 -21.81 8.14 20.50
N GLN A 366 -21.08 7.59 21.47
CA GLN A 366 -19.80 8.11 21.93
C GLN A 366 -18.68 7.41 21.16
N THR A 367 -17.92 8.19 20.39
CA THR A 367 -16.85 7.66 19.56
C THR A 367 -15.66 7.17 20.42
N PHE A 368 -14.80 6.35 19.84
CA PHE A 368 -13.58 5.91 20.50
C PHE A 368 -12.70 7.09 21.01
N PRO A 369 -12.42 8.14 20.22
CA PRO A 369 -11.69 9.32 20.68
C PRO A 369 -12.35 10.05 21.85
N TYR A 370 -13.68 10.14 21.84
CA TYR A 370 -14.44 10.70 22.96
C TYR A 370 -14.15 9.95 24.25
N LYS A 371 -14.13 8.61 24.21
CA LYS A 371 -13.88 7.77 25.38
C LYS A 371 -12.45 7.90 25.89
N ILE A 372 -11.47 8.03 25.00
CA ILE A 372 -10.08 8.27 25.37
C ILE A 372 -9.89 9.66 25.99
N ALA A 373 -10.56 10.70 25.45
CA ALA A 373 -10.57 12.04 26.05
C ALA A 373 -11.22 12.03 27.45
N GLU A 374 -12.33 11.32 27.61
CA GLU A 374 -13.00 11.14 28.91
C GLU A 374 -12.10 10.43 29.93
N LEU A 375 -11.36 9.40 29.51
CA LEU A 375 -10.40 8.68 30.34
C LEU A 375 -9.28 9.61 30.82
N LEU A 376 -8.64 10.36 29.91
CA LEU A 376 -7.59 11.31 30.27
C LEU A 376 -8.12 12.43 31.20
N LYS A 377 -9.31 12.96 30.92
CA LYS A 377 -9.99 13.92 31.79
C LYS A 377 -10.12 13.39 33.22
N ASN A 378 -10.58 12.15 33.36
CA ASN A 378 -10.79 11.52 34.67
C ASN A 378 -9.47 11.24 35.41
N GLU A 379 -8.39 10.89 34.70
CA GLU A 379 -7.06 10.73 35.30
C GLU A 379 -6.56 12.03 35.94
N TYR A 380 -6.70 13.15 35.20
CA TYR A 380 -6.33 14.47 35.70
C TYR A 380 -7.26 14.98 36.82
N ASP A 381 -8.56 14.72 36.72
CA ASP A 381 -9.54 15.10 37.73
C ASP A 381 -9.31 14.36 39.06
N ASN A 382 -9.02 13.06 38.99
CA ASN A 382 -8.65 12.27 40.16
C ASN A 382 -7.37 12.80 40.82
N ARG A 383 -6.37 13.20 40.03
CA ARG A 383 -5.14 13.79 40.56
C ARG A 383 -5.39 15.17 41.20
N LEU A 384 -6.20 16.01 40.56
CA LEU A 384 -6.60 17.30 41.09
C LEU A 384 -7.34 17.17 42.42
N LYS A 385 -8.33 16.28 42.50
CA LYS A 385 -9.10 16.03 43.73
C LYS A 385 -8.24 15.53 44.89
N ARG A 386 -7.17 14.78 44.61
CA ARG A 386 -6.19 14.39 45.64
C ARG A 386 -5.33 15.56 46.13
N GLN A 387 -5.02 16.53 45.27
CA GLN A 387 -4.16 17.66 45.62
C GLN A 387 -4.93 18.87 46.19
N ALA A 388 -6.18 19.07 45.77
CA ALA A 388 -7.01 20.22 46.15
C ALA A 388 -8.48 19.80 46.29
N PRO A 389 -8.82 18.92 47.26
CA PRO A 389 -10.16 18.34 47.39
C PRO A 389 -11.27 19.39 47.52
N ASP A 390 -11.04 20.43 48.31
CA ASP A 390 -12.06 21.45 48.62
C ASP A 390 -12.28 22.47 47.50
N ASN A 391 -11.34 22.58 46.56
CA ASN A 391 -11.33 23.62 45.53
C ASN A 391 -11.33 23.09 44.10
N ALA A 392 -11.29 21.77 43.90
CA ALA A 392 -11.12 21.14 42.59
C ALA A 392 -12.16 21.63 41.57
N GLU A 393 -13.44 21.62 41.93
CA GLU A 393 -14.52 22.03 41.03
C GLU A 393 -14.42 23.50 40.63
N ARG A 394 -14.18 24.38 41.62
CA ARG A 394 -14.00 25.82 41.40
C ARG A 394 -12.81 26.10 40.47
N LEU A 395 -11.71 25.38 40.65
CA LEU A 395 -10.52 25.53 39.80
C LEU A 395 -10.80 25.09 38.36
N VAL A 396 -11.53 24.00 38.15
CA VAL A 396 -11.91 23.53 36.80
C VAL A 396 -12.83 24.53 36.11
N GLU A 397 -13.78 25.13 36.84
CA GLU A 397 -14.70 26.12 36.30
C GLU A 397 -13.98 27.42 35.90
N GLN A 398 -13.06 27.89 36.74
CA GLN A 398 -12.16 29.00 36.41
C GLN A 398 -11.29 28.69 35.19
N ALA A 399 -10.69 27.51 35.14
CA ALA A 399 -9.87 27.10 34.00
C ALA A 399 -10.69 27.01 32.70
N ARG A 400 -11.94 26.53 32.77
CA ARG A 400 -12.84 26.52 31.61
C ARG A 400 -13.15 27.93 31.11
N ALA A 401 -13.37 28.89 32.01
CA ALA A 401 -13.61 30.28 31.63
C ALA A 401 -12.39 30.93 30.95
N LEU A 402 -11.18 30.48 31.29
CA LEU A 402 -9.92 31.01 30.76
C LEU A 402 -9.35 30.17 29.60
N LEU A 403 -10.10 29.19 29.08
CA LEU A 403 -9.58 28.18 28.13
C LEU A 403 -8.92 28.81 26.90
N GLN A 404 -9.48 29.88 26.36
CA GLN A 404 -8.91 30.59 25.20
C GLN A 404 -7.58 31.30 25.50
N GLN A 405 -7.24 31.55 26.77
CA GLN A 405 -6.03 32.27 27.17
C GLN A 405 -4.79 31.36 27.25
N PHE A 406 -4.99 30.05 27.41
CA PHE A 406 -3.90 29.08 27.55
C PHE A 406 -3.92 27.96 26.50
N THR A 407 -4.81 28.04 25.51
CA THR A 407 -4.91 27.05 24.43
C THR A 407 -4.79 27.70 23.07
N GLU A 408 -4.21 26.97 22.13
CA GLU A 408 -4.19 27.34 20.73
C GLU A 408 -5.13 26.39 19.96
N PRO A 409 -6.04 26.92 19.13
CA PRO A 409 -6.92 26.07 18.35
C PRO A 409 -6.12 25.34 17.27
N VAL A 410 -6.26 24.01 17.23
CA VAL A 410 -5.73 23.22 16.11
C VAL A 410 -6.63 23.48 14.89
N SER A 411 -6.08 24.07 13.84
CA SER A 411 -6.82 24.35 12.59
C SER A 411 -7.57 23.10 12.11
N GLY A 412 -8.85 23.21 11.78
CA GLY A 412 -9.69 22.10 11.30
C GLY A 412 -10.13 21.06 12.35
N SER A 413 -9.85 21.26 13.64
CA SER A 413 -10.25 20.33 14.73
C SER A 413 -11.73 20.43 15.16
N ARG A 414 -12.45 21.46 14.69
CA ARG A 414 -13.86 21.74 15.02
C ARG A 414 -14.77 21.74 13.78
N ALA A 415 -14.27 21.25 12.65
CA ALA A 415 -14.98 21.22 11.36
C ALA A 415 -15.97 20.05 11.29
#